data_AF-A0A976IMZ4-F1
#
_entry.id   AF-A0A976IMZ4-F1
#
_cell.length_a   1.000
_cell.length_b   1.000
_cell.length_c   1.000
_cell.angle_alpha   90.00
_cell.angle_beta   90.00
_cell.angle_gamma   90.00
#
_symmetry.space_group_name_H-M   'P 1'
#
loop_
_entity.id
_entity.type
_entity.pdbx_description
1 polymer ?
#
loop_
_entity_poly.entity_id
_entity_poly.type
_entity_poly.pdbx_seq_one_letter_code
_entity_poly.pdbx_strand_id
1 'polypeptide(L)' 'MKIPFVNAYAQLPDACFAKLPPTPVRAPRLIRFNYPLAQELGIDSSAASDQDIADIFAGNRV' A
#
# COMPACT_ATOMS: atom_id res chain seq x y z
N MET A 1 -1.50 -9.76 -2.25
CA MET A 1 -1.89 -8.52 -2.95
C MET A 1 -0.75 -8.08 -3.84
N LYS A 2 -1.02 -7.65 -5.08
CA LYS A 2 -0.02 -7.12 -6.01
C LYS A 2 -0.44 -5.75 -6.50
N ILE A 3 0.44 -4.77 -6.37
CA ILE A 3 0.21 -3.37 -6.79
C ILE A 3 1.24 -3.03 -7.89
N PRO A 4 0.82 -2.53 -9.06
CA PRO A 4 1.73 -2.21 -10.16
C PRO A 4 2.45 -0.87 -9.93
N PHE A 5 3.42 -0.83 -9.00
CA PHE A 5 4.17 0.39 -8.69
C PHE A 5 5.14 0.79 -9.81
N VAL A 6 5.10 2.09 -10.14
CA VAL A 6 6.14 2.78 -10.93
C VAL A 6 6.52 4.07 -10.20
N ASN A 7 7.60 4.02 -9.42
CA ASN A 7 8.01 5.12 -8.54
C ASN A 7 8.90 6.13 -9.26
N ALA A 8 8.36 6.81 -10.29
CA ALA A 8 9.13 7.79 -11.06
C ALA A 8 9.66 8.95 -10.20
N TYR A 9 8.91 9.37 -9.17
CA TYR A 9 9.35 10.42 -8.24
C TYR A 9 10.59 10.02 -7.42
N ALA A 10 10.73 8.72 -7.11
CA ALA A 10 11.89 8.20 -6.38
C ALA A 10 13.17 8.13 -7.24
N GLN A 11 13.08 8.46 -8.54
CA GLN A 11 14.22 8.57 -9.46
C GLN A 11 14.76 10.00 -9.58
N LEU A 12 14.09 10.99 -8.96
CA LEU A 12 14.57 12.36 -8.89
C LEU A 12 15.84 12.44 -8.01
N PRO A 13 16.59 13.56 -8.04
CA PRO A 13 17.72 13.75 -7.15
C PRO A 13 17.33 13.59 -5.67
N ASP A 14 18.25 13.09 -4.84
CA ASP A 14 18.02 12.84 -3.40
C ASP A 14 17.60 14.09 -2.62
N ALA A 15 17.85 15.31 -3.14
CA ALA A 15 17.38 16.55 -2.54
C ALA A 15 15.85 16.75 -2.65
N CYS A 16 15.17 16.00 -3.52
CA CYS A 16 13.73 16.12 -3.76
C CYS A 16 12.87 15.27 -2.82
N PHE A 17 13.45 14.30 -2.11
CA PHE A 17 12.69 13.42 -1.21
C PHE A 17 13.55 12.86 -0.08
N ALA A 18 12.89 12.38 0.98
CA ALA A 18 13.52 11.58 2.02
C ALA A 18 12.94 10.17 2.02
N LYS A 19 13.80 9.16 2.18
CA LYS A 19 13.37 7.77 2.37
C LYS A 19 12.94 7.58 3.82
N LEU A 20 11.64 7.40 4.05
CA LEU A 20 11.08 7.19 5.38
C LEU A 20 10.17 5.95 5.38
N PRO A 21 10.40 4.96 6.26
CA PRO A 21 9.47 3.86 6.43
C PRO A 21 8.18 4.35 7.12
N PRO A 22 7.03 3.69 6.88
CA PRO A 22 5.81 3.98 7.62
C PRO A 22 5.98 3.71 9.12
N THR A 23 5.20 4.39 9.95
CA THR A 23 5.12 4.09 11.39
C THR A 23 4.01 3.06 11.62
N PRO A 24 4.30 1.85 12.10
CA PRO A 24 3.31 0.79 12.25
C PRO A 24 2.33 1.09 13.40
N VAL A 25 1.10 0.59 13.29
CA VAL A 25 0.06 0.73 14.32
C VAL A 25 -0.25 -0.59 15.01
N ARG A 26 -0.84 -0.51 16.21
CA ARG A 26 -1.24 -1.71 16.96
C ARG A 26 -2.56 -2.27 16.43
N ALA A 27 -2.55 -3.56 16.08
CA ALA A 27 -3.74 -4.34 15.72
C ALA A 27 -4.64 -3.70 14.64
N PRO A 28 -4.09 -3.43 13.44
CA PRO A 28 -4.87 -2.85 12.34
C PRO A 28 -5.99 -3.80 11.92
N ARG A 29 -7.14 -3.24 11.55
CA ARG A 29 -8.30 -3.99 11.05
C ARG A 29 -8.93 -3.26 9.89
N LEU A 30 -9.39 -4.01 8.89
CA LEU A 30 -10.06 -3.46 7.73
C LEU A 30 -11.48 -3.00 8.09
N ILE A 31 -11.80 -1.73 7.82
CA ILE A 31 -13.15 -1.19 8.00
C ILE A 31 -13.93 -1.30 6.68
N ARG A 32 -13.35 -0.81 5.59
CA ARG A 32 -13.86 -0.88 4.22
C ARG A 32 -12.70 -0.87 3.23
N PHE A 33 -12.90 -1.52 2.09
CA PHE A 33 -12.00 -1.50 0.95
C PHE A 33 -12.80 -1.27 -0.33
N ASN A 34 -12.28 -0.42 -1.22
CA ASN A 34 -12.96 -0.09 -2.48
C ASN A 34 -12.48 -1.04 -3.59
N TYR A 35 -13.12 -2.21 -3.70
CA TYR A 35 -12.78 -3.21 -4.71
C TYR A 35 -12.93 -2.72 -6.16
N PRO A 36 -14.00 -1.99 -6.54
CA PRO A 36 -14.10 -1.44 -7.90
C PRO A 36 -12.91 -0.54 -8.26
N LEU A 37 -12.50 0.35 -7.35
CA LEU A 37 -11.35 1.23 -7.59
C LEU A 37 -10.04 0.43 -7.64
N ALA A 38 -9.87 -0.58 -6.79
CA ALA A 38 -8.69 -1.43 -6.84
C ALA A 38 -8.53 -2.11 -8.22
N GLN A 39 -9.64 -2.59 -8.79
CA GLN A 39 -9.64 -3.14 -10.15
C GLN A 39 -9.27 -2.10 -11.21
N GLU A 40 -9.81 -0.89 -11.13
CA GLU A 40 -9.48 0.21 -12.04
C GLU A 40 -7.99 0.59 -11.98
N LEU A 41 -7.39 0.57 -10.78
CA LEU A 41 -5.98 0.84 -10.56
C LEU A 41 -5.05 -0.36 -10.91
N GLY A 42 -5.61 -1.49 -11.34
CA GLY A 42 -4.84 -2.71 -11.64
C GLY A 42 -4.25 -3.40 -10.40
N ILE A 43 -4.82 -3.13 -9.23
CA ILE A 43 -4.42 -3.74 -7.95
C ILE A 43 -5.08 -5.11 -7.84
N ASP A 44 -4.27 -6.17 -7.81
CA ASP A 44 -4.74 -7.53 -7.59
C ASP A 44 -4.82 -7.84 -6.08
N SER A 45 -6.04 -7.78 -5.55
CA SER A 45 -6.37 -8.13 -4.17
C SER A 45 -7.00 -9.53 -4.04
N SER A 46 -7.09 -10.32 -5.12
CA SER A 46 -7.85 -11.59 -5.13
C SER A 46 -7.35 -12.63 -4.11
N ALA A 47 -6.03 -12.67 -3.87
CA ALA A 47 -5.39 -13.57 -2.92
C ALA A 47 -5.08 -12.91 -1.56
N ALA A 48 -5.58 -11.71 -1.28
CA ALA A 48 -5.30 -10.99 -0.04
C ALA A 48 -6.45 -11.16 0.97
N SER A 49 -6.12 -11.51 2.21
CA SER A 49 -7.08 -11.47 3.32
C SER A 49 -7.36 -10.03 3.77
N ASP A 50 -8.43 -9.82 4.55
CA ASP A 50 -8.70 -8.52 5.18
C ASP A 50 -7.55 -8.06 6.07
N GLN A 51 -6.85 -8.99 6.73
CA GLN A 51 -5.68 -8.67 7.54
C GLN A 51 -4.50 -8.24 6.65
N ASP A 52 -4.28 -8.90 5.51
CA ASP A 52 -3.24 -8.51 4.56
C ASP A 52 -3.44 -7.09 4.05
N ILE A 53 -4.69 -6.72 3.75
CA ILE A 53 -5.06 -5.38 3.32
C ILE A 53 -4.85 -4.40 4.48
N ALA A 54 -5.33 -4.73 5.68
CA ALA A 54 -5.14 -3.88 6.85
C ALA A 54 -3.66 -3.63 7.15
N ASP A 55 -2.81 -4.66 7.10
CA ASP A 55 -1.38 -4.53 7.38
C ASP A 55 -0.66 -3.66 6.34
N ILE A 56 -1.01 -3.78 5.06
CA ILE A 56 -0.42 -2.95 3.99
C ILE A 56 -0.86 -1.49 4.13
N PHE A 57 -2.17 -1.24 4.20
CA PHE A 57 -2.70 0.13 4.20
C PHE A 57 -2.56 0.86 5.54
N ALA A 58 -2.26 0.14 6.64
CA ALA A 58 -1.91 0.73 7.92
C ALA A 58 -0.39 0.93 8.11
N GLY A 59 0.43 0.56 7.13
CA GLY A 59 1.88 0.74 7.19
C GLY A 59 2.60 -0.29 8.08
N ASN A 60 1.95 -1.41 8.37
CA ASN A 60 2.53 -2.54 9.12
C ASN A 60 3.30 -3.50 8.20
N ARG A 61 3.04 -3.47 6.89
CA ARG A 61 3.76 -4.23 5.86
C ARG A 61 3.93 -3.37 4.60
N VAL A 62 5.12 -3.44 3.97
CA VAL A 62 5.44 -2.79 2.69
C VAL A 62 5.73 -3.87 1.65
#